data_AF-A0A3M1Q4W5-F1
#
_entry.id   AF-A0A3M1Q4W5-F1
#
_cell.length_a   1.000
_cell.length_b   1.000
_cell.length_c   1.000
_cell.angle_alpha   90.00
_cell.angle_beta   90.00
_cell.angle_gamma   90.00
#
_symmetry.space_group_name_H-M   'P 1'
#
loop_
_entity.id
_entity.type
_entity.pdbx_description
1 polymer ?
#
loop_
_entity_poly.entity_id
_entity_poly.type
_entity_poly.pdbx_seq_one_letter_code
_entity_poly.pdbx_strand_id
1 'polypeptide(L)' 'AGKSLKEIYRETYDRLAPKYGQWVIFDHCMPFDVARAYDEAGGKTDPEIWTAERDREMWAALEGEA' A
#
# COMPACT_ATOMS: atom_id res chain seq x y z
N ALA A 1 2.38 -4.67 15.50
CA ALA A 1 3.40 -3.63 15.71
C ALA A 1 3.05 -2.44 14.84
N GLY A 2 3.06 -1.22 15.38
CA GLY A 2 2.65 0.02 14.69
C GLY A 2 3.67 0.53 13.68
N LYS A 3 4.00 -0.28 12.67
CA LYS A 3 4.85 0.14 11.53
C LYS A 3 4.06 1.10 10.64
N SER A 4 4.75 2.04 10.02
CA SER A 4 4.16 2.96 9.04
C SER A 4 3.78 2.21 7.75
N LEU A 5 2.87 2.82 6.97
CA LEU A 5 2.46 2.29 5.65
C LEU A 5 3.67 2.08 4.72
N LYS A 6 4.62 3.03 4.73
CA LYS A 6 5.85 2.97 3.92
C LYS A 6 6.75 1.78 4.28
N GLU A 7 6.94 1.51 5.56
CA GLU A 7 7.73 0.36 6.03
C GLU A 7 7.09 -0.95 5.60
N ILE A 8 5.76 -1.06 5.78
CA ILE A 8 5.01 -2.27 5.40
C ILE A 8 5.03 -2.48 3.89
N TYR A 9 4.86 -1.41 3.10
CA TYR A 9 4.96 -1.48 1.64
C TYR A 9 6.31 -2.03 1.20
N ARG A 10 7.41 -1.49 1.72
CA ARG A 10 8.76 -1.93 1.36
C ARG A 10 9.02 -3.39 1.74
N GLU A 11 8.69 -3.79 2.97
CA GLU A 11 8.87 -5.17 3.43
C GLU A 11 8.03 -6.16 2.60
N THR A 12 6.80 -5.77 2.25
CA THR A 12 5.91 -6.60 1.44
C THR A 12 6.42 -6.72 0.02
N TYR A 13 6.87 -5.61 -0.58
CA TYR A 13 7.46 -5.58 -1.90
C TYR A 13 8.67 -6.51 -1.99
N ASP A 14 9.65 -6.35 -1.10
CA ASP A 14 10.89 -7.15 -1.09
C ASP A 14 10.61 -8.65 -0.95
N ARG A 15 9.54 -9.02 -0.24
CA ARG A 15 9.13 -10.42 -0.06
C ARG A 15 8.37 -11.00 -1.25
N LEU A 16 7.55 -10.21 -1.93
CA LEU A 16 6.70 -10.67 -3.02
C LEU A 16 7.36 -10.56 -4.40
N ALA A 17 8.24 -9.58 -4.60
CA ALA A 17 8.92 -9.33 -5.87
C ALA A 17 9.64 -10.57 -6.46
N PRO A 18 10.33 -11.43 -5.66
CA PRO A 18 10.98 -12.62 -6.21
C PRO A 18 10.04 -13.63 -6.88
N LYS A 19 8.76 -13.63 -6.51
CA LYS A 19 7.76 -14.59 -7.01
C LYS A 19 6.76 -13.96 -7.98
N TYR A 20 6.44 -12.68 -7.77
CA TYR A 20 5.36 -12.00 -8.47
C TYR A 20 5.83 -10.77 -9.27
N GLY A 21 7.09 -10.33 -9.12
CA GLY A 21 7.61 -9.12 -9.75
C GLY A 21 7.63 -9.14 -11.28
N GLN A 22 7.57 -10.32 -11.90
CA GLN A 22 7.46 -10.47 -13.35
C GLN A 22 6.07 -10.16 -13.92
N TRP A 23 5.04 -10.04 -13.07
CA TRP A 23 3.69 -9.76 -13.54
C TRP A 23 3.56 -8.28 -13.92
N VAL A 24 2.99 -8.02 -15.09
CA VAL A 24 2.95 -6.69 -15.72
C VAL A 24 2.24 -5.60 -14.89
N ILE A 25 1.40 -5.99 -13.93
CA ILE A 25 0.67 -5.06 -13.06
C ILE A 25 1.25 -4.99 -11.65
N PHE A 26 2.30 -5.77 -11.33
CA PHE A 26 2.78 -5.95 -9.97
C PHE A 26 3.10 -4.61 -9.30
N ASP A 27 4.05 -3.85 -9.86
CA ASP A 27 4.46 -2.57 -9.29
C ASP A 27 3.30 -1.57 -9.17
N HIS A 28 2.37 -1.60 -10.13
CA HIS A 28 1.23 -0.68 -10.13
C HIS A 28 0.20 -1.02 -9.04
N CYS A 29 -0.09 -2.30 -8.83
CA CYS A 29 -1.11 -2.74 -7.86
C CYS A 29 -0.58 -2.76 -6.42
N MET A 30 0.71 -3.00 -6.22
CA MET A 30 1.32 -3.17 -4.89
C MET A 30 1.00 -2.04 -3.89
N PRO A 31 1.07 -0.74 -4.24
CA PRO A 31 0.69 0.34 -3.33
C PRO A 31 -0.76 0.24 -2.84
N PHE A 32 -1.69 -0.07 -3.74
CA PHE A 32 -3.13 -0.14 -3.44
C PHE A 32 -3.47 -1.39 -2.61
N ASP A 33 -2.89 -2.54 -2.97
CA ASP A 33 -3.11 -3.80 -2.25
C ASP A 33 -2.59 -3.70 -0.81
N VAL A 34 -1.39 -3.11 -0.62
CA VAL A 34 -0.82 -2.91 0.71
C VAL A 34 -1.63 -1.87 1.50
N ALA A 35 -2.04 -0.77 0.88
CA ALA A 35 -2.86 0.23 1.56
C ALA A 35 -4.20 -0.36 2.04
N ARG A 36 -4.83 -1.22 1.23
CA ARG A 36 -6.05 -1.92 1.65
C ARG A 36 -5.79 -2.89 2.79
N ALA A 37 -4.74 -3.71 2.70
CA ALA A 37 -4.39 -4.64 3.77
C ALA A 37 -4.04 -3.92 5.09
N TYR A 38 -3.40 -2.75 5.00
CA TYR A 38 -3.09 -1.91 6.14
C TYR A 38 -4.35 -1.39 6.84
N ASP A 39 -5.33 -0.90 6.08
CA ASP A 39 -6.62 -0.47 6.60
C ASP A 39 -7.40 -1.60 7.28
N GLU A 40 -7.46 -2.77 6.65
CA GLU A 40 -8.12 -3.96 7.20
C GLU A 40 -7.49 -4.37 8.53
N ALA A 41 -6.15 -4.41 8.58
CA ALA A 41 -5.41 -4.69 9.80
C ALA A 41 -5.59 -3.59 10.88
N GLY A 42 -5.88 -2.36 10.47
CA GLY A 42 -6.22 -1.22 11.33
C GLY A 42 -7.67 -1.19 11.83
N GLY A 43 -8.50 -2.16 11.44
CA GLY A 43 -9.90 -2.28 11.88
C GLY A 43 -10.93 -1.66 10.93
N LYS A 44 -10.53 -1.17 9.74
CA LYS A 44 -11.45 -0.72 8.70
C LYS A 44 -11.93 -1.89 7.85
N THR A 45 -12.93 -2.60 8.37
CA THR A 45 -13.47 -3.81 7.73
C THR A 45 -14.06 -3.51 6.36
N ASP A 46 -14.85 -2.46 6.24
CA ASP A 46 -15.50 -2.07 4.99
C ASP A 46 -14.57 -1.21 4.12
N PRO A 47 -14.64 -1.34 2.78
CA PRO A 47 -13.87 -0.49 1.89
C PRO A 47 -14.41 0.95 1.93
N GLU A 48 -13.50 1.91 1.99
CA GLU A 48 -13.81 3.33 1.83
C GLU A 48 -13.83 3.71 0.35
N ILE A 49 -14.60 4.74 -0.01
CA ILE A 49 -14.63 5.25 -1.39
C ILE A 49 -13.24 5.80 -1.75
N TRP A 50 -12.74 5.43 -2.93
CA TRP A 50 -11.48 5.97 -3.44
C TRP A 50 -11.69 7.40 -3.94
N THR A 51 -11.34 8.38 -3.12
CA THR A 51 -11.41 9.81 -3.46
C THR A 51 -10.04 10.34 -3.89
N ALA A 52 -10.03 11.48 -4.60
CA ALA A 52 -8.78 12.15 -4.99
C ALA A 52 -7.95 12.63 -3.78
N GLU A 53 -8.60 12.95 -2.66
CA GLU A 53 -7.94 13.32 -1.41
C GLU A 53 -7.19 12.12 -0.81
N ARG A 54 -7.88 10.98 -0.69
CA ARG A 54 -7.30 9.74 -0.19
C ARG A 54 -6.12 9.25 -1.03
N ASP A 55 -6.22 9.38 -2.36
CA ASP A 55 -5.14 9.01 -3.27
C ASP A 55 -3.87 9.80 -2.96
N ARG A 56 -4.00 11.12 -2.77
CA ARG A 56 -2.89 12.00 -2.39
C ARG A 56 -2.32 11.65 -1.02
N GLU A 57 -3.17 11.37 -0.03
CA GLU A 57 -2.74 10.98 1.31
C GLU A 57 -1.94 9.67 1.31
N MET A 58 -2.41 8.67 0.56
CA MET A 58 -1.70 7.40 0.42
C MET A 58 -0.33 7.60 -0.23
N TRP A 59 -0.25 8.36 -1.34
CA TRP A 59 1.02 8.66 -1.99
C TRP A 59 1.96 9.47 -1.12
N ALA A 60 1.47 10.48 -0.39
CA ALA A 60 2.26 11.25 0.57
C ALA A 60 2.82 10.35 1.68
N ALA A 61 2.05 9.37 2.16
CA ALA A 61 2.51 8.41 3.16
C ALA A 61 3.58 7.43 2.63
N LEU A 62 3.53 7.08 1.34
CA LEU A 62 4.49 6.16 0.71
C LEU A 62 5.79 6.84 0.28
N GLU A 63 5.69 7.97 -0.42
CA GLU A 63 6.85 8.66 -1.01
C GLU A 63 7.47 9.68 -0.02
N GLY A 64 6.67 10.22 0.90
CA GLY A 64 7.01 11.37 1.74
C GLY A 64 6.52 12.67 1.09
N GLU A 65 6.24 13.70 1.90
CA GLU A 65 5.98 15.05 1.37
C GLU A 65 7.26 15.57 0.68
N ALA A 66 7.11 16.12 -0.52
CA ALA A 66 8.17 16.86 -1.20
C ALA A 66 8.44 18.21 -0.52
#